data_AF-A0A7J6MZL9-F1
#
_entry.id   AF-A0A7J6MZL9-F1
#
_cell.length_a   1.000
_cell.length_b   1.000
_cell.length_c   1.000
_cell.angle_alpha   90.00
_cell.angle_beta   90.00
_cell.angle_gamma   90.00
#
_symmetry.space_group_name_H-M   'P 1'
#
loop_
_entity.id
_entity.type
_entity.pdbx_description
1 polymer ?
#
loop_
_entity_poly.entity_id
_entity_poly.type
_entity_poly.pdbx_seq_one_letter_code
_entity_poly.pdbx_strand_id
1 'polypeptide(L)'
;MSPIFPAAKVGAALLKTLAKPVSSRIQSLARTDDFWRGKTVALGQALNVVSRQITRIADDNKTRRAIPALKDDAALDWGATFIGESFVFGVTTLIIISEYQRAAKKDREHELHKRIKREEWEAQRLRDIAERERRLQCLENHIEFLERKVNYVAVEQERLSNIMMARDRRDQAEGRGRDLTSEESLERLIEGSLSTRLAWPRRH
;
A
#
# COMPACT_ATOMS: atom_id res chain seq x y z
N MET A 1 0.35 -15.45 -10.31
CA MET A 1 0.52 -16.87 -10.67
C MET A 1 -0.28 -17.11 -11.94
N SER A 2 0.34 -16.83 -13.09
CA SER A 2 -0.27 -17.07 -14.39
C SER A 2 -0.49 -18.58 -14.55
N PRO A 3 -1.68 -19.01 -15.00
CA PRO A 3 -1.98 -20.44 -15.08
C PRO A 3 -1.09 -21.07 -16.15
N ILE A 4 -0.16 -21.94 -15.74
CA ILE A 4 0.60 -22.85 -16.61
C ILE A 4 -0.32 -23.89 -17.29
N PHE A 5 -1.59 -23.93 -16.87
CA PHE A 5 -2.62 -24.90 -17.26
C PHE A 5 -2.99 -24.97 -18.75
N PRO A 6 -2.97 -23.90 -19.58
CA PRO A 6 -3.35 -23.99 -20.99
C PRO A 6 -2.29 -24.71 -21.84
N ALA A 7 -1.01 -24.35 -21.68
CA ALA A 7 0.07 -24.88 -22.52
C ALA A 7 0.35 -26.36 -22.24
N ALA A 8 0.31 -26.77 -20.97
CA ALA A 8 0.49 -28.18 -20.61
C ALA A 8 -0.65 -29.07 -21.14
N LYS A 9 -1.91 -28.59 -21.08
CA LYS A 9 -3.06 -29.31 -21.62
C LYS A 9 -3.04 -29.39 -23.15
N VAL A 10 -2.62 -28.32 -23.83
CA VAL A 10 -2.50 -28.30 -25.30
C VAL A 10 -1.32 -29.17 -25.76
N GLY A 11 -0.19 -29.15 -25.04
CA GLY A 11 0.98 -29.97 -25.34
C GLY A 11 0.70 -31.48 -25.29
N ALA A 12 -0.04 -31.94 -24.28
CA ALA A 12 -0.44 -33.34 -24.19
C ALA A 12 -1.37 -33.78 -25.34
N ALA A 13 -2.24 -32.90 -25.81
CA ALA A 13 -3.12 -33.17 -26.94
C ALA A 13 -2.35 -33.17 -28.28
N LEU A 14 -1.40 -32.26 -28.46
CA LEU A 14 -0.53 -32.17 -29.64
C LEU A 14 0.42 -33.36 -29.75
N LEU A 15 0.94 -33.86 -28.63
CA LEU A 15 1.79 -35.05 -28.60
C LEU A 15 1.07 -36.24 -29.24
N LYS A 16 -0.21 -36.44 -28.89
CA LYS A 16 -1.00 -37.57 -29.39
C LYS A 16 -1.47 -37.41 -30.84
N THR A 17 -1.73 -36.18 -31.30
CA THR A 17 -2.22 -35.92 -32.67
C THR A 17 -1.11 -35.81 -33.70
N LEU A 18 0.08 -35.34 -33.33
CA LEU A 18 1.19 -35.14 -34.27
C LEU A 18 2.21 -36.28 -34.27
N ALA A 19 2.33 -37.07 -33.19
CA ALA A 19 3.30 -38.16 -33.16
C ALA A 19 3.02 -39.24 -34.22
N LYS A 20 1.75 -39.62 -34.41
CA LYS A 20 1.34 -40.63 -35.40
C LYS A 20 1.61 -40.22 -36.86
N PRO A 21 1.18 -39.05 -37.35
CA PRO A 21 1.46 -38.69 -38.74
C PRO A 21 2.95 -38.50 -39.01
N VAL A 22 3.72 -38.03 -38.03
CA VAL A 22 5.18 -37.87 -38.17
C VAL A 22 5.88 -39.22 -38.23
N SER A 23 5.53 -40.16 -37.33
CA SER A 23 6.12 -41.51 -37.36
C SER A 23 5.78 -42.25 -38.66
N SER A 24 4.55 -42.15 -39.16
CA SER A 24 4.17 -42.75 -40.45
C SER A 24 4.95 -42.16 -41.63
N ARG A 25 5.26 -40.86 -41.62
CA ARG A 25 6.10 -40.24 -42.67
C ARG A 25 7.54 -40.74 -42.61
N ILE A 26 8.11 -40.87 -41.42
CA ILE A 26 9.46 -41.41 -41.24
C ILE A 26 9.52 -42.87 -41.67
N GLN A 27 8.49 -43.67 -41.36
CA GLN A 27 8.37 -45.05 -41.85
C GLN A 27 8.33 -45.10 -43.38
N SER A 28 7.58 -44.21 -44.04
CA SER A 28 7.57 -44.17 -45.51
C SER A 28 8.94 -43.83 -46.10
N LEU A 29 9.65 -42.85 -45.51
CA LEU A 29 11.00 -42.45 -45.93
C LEU A 29 12.02 -43.56 -45.72
N ALA A 30 11.96 -44.24 -44.58
CA ALA A 30 12.84 -45.34 -44.23
C ALA A 30 12.54 -46.62 -45.03
N ARG A 31 11.39 -46.71 -45.70
CA ARG A 31 11.08 -47.80 -46.65
C ARG A 31 11.52 -47.48 -48.07
N THR A 32 11.63 -46.20 -48.43
CA THR A 32 12.03 -45.77 -49.78
C THR A 32 13.54 -45.55 -49.90
N ASP A 33 14.24 -45.24 -48.81
CA ASP A 33 15.67 -44.91 -48.83
C ASP A 33 16.43 -45.76 -47.80
N ASP A 34 17.37 -46.57 -48.29
CA ASP A 34 18.19 -47.48 -47.51
C ASP A 34 19.07 -46.77 -46.48
N PHE A 35 19.49 -45.53 -46.76
CA PHE A 35 20.25 -44.72 -45.81
C PHE A 35 19.42 -44.41 -44.56
N TRP A 36 18.18 -43.97 -44.76
CA TRP A 36 17.25 -43.68 -43.67
C TRP A 36 16.77 -44.97 -42.99
N ARG A 37 16.62 -46.06 -43.74
CA ARG A 37 16.33 -47.40 -43.20
C ARG A 37 17.37 -47.82 -42.19
N GLY A 38 18.65 -47.80 -42.57
CA GLY A 38 19.75 -48.24 -41.72
C GLY A 38 19.85 -47.44 -40.42
N LYS A 39 19.73 -46.11 -40.49
CA LYS A 39 19.76 -45.25 -39.29
C LYS A 39 18.58 -45.47 -38.37
N THR A 40 17.37 -45.59 -38.92
CA THR A 40 16.15 -45.79 -38.13
C THR A 40 16.13 -47.16 -37.46
N VAL A 41 16.57 -48.20 -38.16
CA VAL A 41 16.74 -49.56 -37.60
C VAL A 41 17.79 -49.56 -36.50
N ALA A 42 18.96 -48.95 -36.72
CA ALA A 42 20.01 -48.85 -35.71
C ALA A 42 19.51 -48.13 -34.44
N LEU A 43 18.76 -47.05 -34.60
CA LEU A 43 18.09 -46.36 -33.49
C LEU A 43 17.08 -47.27 -32.77
N GLY A 44 16.21 -47.96 -33.51
CA GLY A 44 15.25 -48.90 -32.91
C GLY A 44 15.91 -50.02 -32.12
N GLN A 45 17.02 -50.59 -32.62
CA GLN A 45 17.80 -51.60 -31.91
C GLN A 45 18.46 -51.03 -30.66
N ALA A 46 19.08 -49.85 -30.76
CA ALA A 46 19.70 -49.18 -29.62
C ALA A 46 18.66 -48.87 -28.52
N LEU A 47 17.49 -48.37 -28.91
CA LEU A 47 16.38 -48.11 -27.99
C LEU A 47 15.89 -49.39 -27.31
N ASN A 48 15.79 -50.50 -28.03
CA ASN A 48 15.42 -51.79 -27.44
C ASN A 48 16.46 -52.26 -26.41
N VAL A 49 17.75 -52.09 -26.69
CA VAL A 49 18.82 -52.41 -25.74
C VAL A 49 18.69 -51.54 -24.48
N VAL A 50 18.54 -50.24 -24.65
CA VAL A 50 18.37 -49.28 -23.54
C VAL A 50 17.13 -49.62 -22.73
N SER A 51 15.98 -49.82 -23.37
CA SER A 51 14.72 -50.13 -22.69
C SER A 51 14.83 -51.39 -21.85
N ARG A 52 15.41 -52.48 -22.39
CA ARG A 52 15.58 -53.72 -21.62
C ARG A 52 16.61 -53.61 -20.52
N GLN A 53 17.62 -52.76 -20.69
CA GLN A 53 18.59 -52.47 -19.64
C GLN A 53 17.93 -51.73 -18.48
N ILE A 54 17.10 -50.73 -18.77
CA ILE A 54 16.31 -50.01 -17.75
C ILE A 54 15.40 -50.98 -17.01
N THR A 55 14.66 -51.83 -17.72
CA THR A 55 13.78 -52.84 -17.10
C THR A 55 14.57 -53.81 -16.21
N ARG A 56 15.74 -54.28 -16.64
CA ARG A 56 16.61 -55.14 -15.82
C ARG A 56 17.07 -54.49 -14.53
N ILE A 57 17.42 -53.20 -14.58
CA ILE A 57 17.83 -52.44 -13.40
C ILE A 57 16.64 -52.27 -12.45
N ALA A 58 15.45 -51.99 -12.99
CA ALA A 58 14.24 -51.81 -12.19
C ALA A 58 13.76 -53.11 -11.52
N ASP A 59 13.87 -54.25 -12.21
CA ASP A 59 13.37 -55.55 -11.75
C ASP A 59 14.38 -56.32 -10.86
N ASP A 60 15.52 -55.72 -10.51
CA ASP A 60 16.69 -56.37 -9.86
C ASP A 60 17.06 -57.73 -10.50
N ASN A 61 16.78 -57.86 -11.79
CA ASN A 61 16.82 -59.14 -12.48
C ASN A 61 18.22 -59.34 -13.09
N LYS A 62 19.07 -60.09 -12.38
CA LYS A 62 20.47 -60.37 -12.75
C LYS A 62 20.63 -61.39 -13.89
N THR A 63 19.60 -61.63 -14.68
CA THR A 63 19.66 -62.60 -15.78
C THR A 63 20.51 -62.06 -16.94
N ARG A 64 21.74 -62.60 -17.06
CA ARG A 64 22.79 -62.25 -18.03
C ARG A 64 22.51 -62.73 -19.47
N ARG A 65 21.24 -62.79 -19.88
CA ARG A 65 20.86 -63.27 -21.23
C ARG A 65 21.16 -62.18 -22.28
N ALA A 66 21.70 -62.55 -23.43
CA ALA A 66 21.84 -61.61 -24.55
C ALA A 66 20.46 -61.03 -24.91
N ILE A 67 20.40 -59.71 -25.09
CA ILE A 67 19.17 -59.04 -25.53
C ILE A 67 18.95 -59.42 -27.00
N PRO A 68 17.87 -60.16 -27.35
CA PRO A 68 17.61 -60.48 -28.75
C PRO A 68 17.33 -59.19 -29.52
N ALA A 69 18.01 -59.05 -30.65
CA ALA A 69 17.74 -58.02 -31.63
C ALA A 69 16.29 -58.16 -32.14
N LEU A 70 15.63 -57.04 -32.41
CA LEU A 70 14.33 -57.07 -33.09
C LEU A 70 14.52 -57.49 -34.55
N LYS A 71 13.44 -58.00 -35.16
CA LYS A 71 13.35 -58.07 -36.63
C LYS A 71 13.47 -56.65 -37.20
N ASP A 72 14.14 -56.51 -38.34
CA ASP A 72 14.42 -55.21 -38.96
C ASP A 72 13.19 -54.30 -39.08
N ASP A 73 12.06 -54.85 -39.52
CA ASP A 73 10.82 -54.07 -39.69
C ASP A 73 10.27 -53.58 -38.35
N ALA A 74 10.37 -54.39 -37.30
CA ALA A 74 9.92 -54.00 -35.97
C ALA A 74 10.87 -52.95 -35.35
N ALA A 75 12.18 -53.05 -35.60
CA ALA A 75 13.14 -52.03 -35.20
C ALA A 75 12.92 -50.70 -35.93
N LEU A 76 12.59 -50.76 -37.23
CA LEU A 76 12.26 -49.59 -38.03
C LEU A 76 11.01 -48.88 -37.49
N ASP A 77 9.95 -49.62 -37.19
CA ASP A 77 8.71 -49.03 -36.67
C ASP A 77 8.93 -48.39 -35.30
N TRP A 78 9.71 -49.03 -34.43
CA TRP A 78 10.05 -48.49 -33.10
C TRP A 78 10.90 -47.23 -33.20
N GLY A 79 11.95 -47.25 -34.04
CA GLY A 79 12.81 -46.09 -34.27
C GLY A 79 12.05 -44.90 -34.86
N ALA A 80 11.19 -45.14 -35.86
CA ALA A 80 10.38 -44.10 -36.49
C ALA A 80 9.36 -43.49 -35.52
N THR A 81 8.75 -44.31 -34.66
CA THR A 81 7.84 -43.85 -33.60
C THR A 81 8.55 -42.95 -32.61
N PHE A 82 9.73 -43.36 -32.13
CA PHE A 82 10.51 -42.58 -31.19
C PHE A 82 10.96 -41.22 -31.75
N ILE A 83 11.39 -41.18 -33.01
CA ILE A 83 11.78 -39.91 -33.65
C ILE A 83 10.57 -38.97 -33.75
N GLY A 84 9.40 -39.50 -34.15
CA GLY A 84 8.18 -38.71 -34.25
C GLY A 84 7.72 -38.16 -32.91
N GLU A 85 7.73 -38.98 -31.87
CA GLU A 85 7.40 -38.55 -30.51
C GLU A 85 8.39 -37.53 -29.96
N SER A 86 9.70 -37.76 -30.15
CA SER A 86 10.76 -36.86 -29.70
C SER A 86 10.69 -35.49 -30.36
N PHE A 87 10.38 -35.45 -31.67
CA PHE A 87 10.21 -34.20 -32.39
C PHE A 87 9.05 -33.36 -31.82
N VAL A 88 7.89 -33.98 -31.67
CA VAL A 88 6.70 -33.28 -31.16
C VAL A 88 6.89 -32.86 -29.70
N PHE A 89 7.52 -33.71 -28.90
CA PHE A 89 7.90 -33.37 -27.53
C PHE A 89 8.84 -32.17 -27.49
N GLY A 90 9.90 -32.17 -28.31
CA GLY A 90 10.86 -31.06 -28.40
C GLY A 90 10.20 -29.73 -28.78
N VAL A 91 9.32 -29.71 -29.78
CA VAL A 91 8.56 -28.51 -30.17
C VAL A 91 7.69 -28.02 -29.01
N THR A 92 6.99 -28.93 -28.34
CA THR A 92 6.13 -28.60 -27.20
C THR A 92 6.93 -28.03 -26.04
N THR A 93 8.05 -28.67 -25.67
CA THR A 93 8.96 -28.20 -24.62
C THR A 93 9.52 -26.82 -24.95
N LEU A 94 9.89 -26.57 -26.21
CA LEU A 94 10.40 -25.26 -26.63
C LEU A 94 9.35 -24.16 -26.47
N ILE A 95 8.10 -24.43 -26.84
CA ILE A 95 6.97 -23.49 -26.65
C ILE A 95 6.74 -23.22 -25.16
N ILE A 96 6.78 -24.26 -24.32
CA ILE A 96 6.60 -24.09 -22.88
C ILE A 96 7.73 -23.23 -22.28
N ILE A 97 8.98 -23.46 -22.69
CA ILE A 97 10.13 -22.68 -22.23
C ILE A 97 10.01 -21.22 -22.70
N SER A 98 9.60 -20.97 -23.94
CA SER A 98 9.45 -19.61 -24.45
C SER A 98 8.35 -18.83 -23.72
N GLU A 99 7.22 -19.47 -23.44
CA GLU A 99 6.15 -18.88 -22.62
C GLU A 99 6.61 -18.64 -21.18
N TYR A 100 7.39 -19.56 -20.59
CA TYR A 100 7.95 -19.38 -19.26
C TYR A 100 8.89 -18.16 -19.18
N GLN A 101 9.79 -18.00 -20.15
CA GLN A 101 10.68 -16.83 -20.23
C GLN A 101 9.87 -15.53 -20.37
N ARG A 102 8.82 -15.56 -21.18
CA ARG A 102 7.94 -14.40 -21.39
C ARG A 102 7.13 -14.05 -20.14
N ALA A 103 6.63 -15.05 -19.41
CA ALA A 103 5.93 -14.87 -18.14
C ALA A 103 6.87 -14.31 -17.06
N ALA A 104 8.08 -14.84 -16.94
CA ALA A 104 9.08 -14.37 -15.97
C ALA A 104 9.53 -12.91 -16.21
N LYS A 105 9.46 -12.43 -17.45
CA LYS A 105 9.70 -11.00 -17.75
C LYS A 105 8.53 -10.13 -17.29
N LYS A 106 7.28 -10.55 -17.57
CA LYS A 106 6.07 -9.82 -17.15
C LYS A 106 5.92 -9.76 -15.64
N ASP A 107 6.24 -10.83 -14.92
CA ASP A 107 6.16 -10.84 -13.45
C ASP A 107 7.15 -9.83 -12.85
N ARG A 108 8.37 -9.73 -13.38
CA ARG A 108 9.35 -8.71 -12.96
C ARG A 108 8.86 -7.28 -13.20
N GLU A 109 8.34 -7.01 -14.39
CA GLU A 109 7.78 -5.68 -14.73
C GLU A 109 6.58 -5.31 -13.83
N HIS A 110 5.74 -6.29 -13.51
CA HIS A 110 4.56 -6.10 -12.67
C HIS A 110 4.94 -5.90 -11.19
N GLU A 111 5.97 -6.61 -10.70
CA GLU A 111 6.52 -6.37 -9.36
C GLU A 111 7.13 -4.99 -9.22
N LEU A 112 7.87 -4.52 -10.24
CA LEU A 112 8.41 -3.16 -10.27
C LEU A 112 7.29 -2.11 -10.25
N HIS A 113 6.26 -2.26 -11.09
CA HIS A 113 5.10 -1.35 -11.06
C HIS A 113 4.38 -1.35 -9.72
N LYS A 114 4.24 -2.50 -9.06
CA LYS A 114 3.66 -2.59 -7.71
C LYS A 114 4.52 -1.90 -6.66
N ARG A 115 5.85 -1.97 -6.77
CA ARG A 115 6.77 -1.25 -5.89
C ARG A 115 6.65 0.25 -6.09
N ILE A 116 6.73 0.73 -7.33
CA ILE A 116 6.57 2.15 -7.67
C ILE A 116 5.23 2.69 -7.17
N LYS A 117 4.11 2.01 -7.44
CA LYS A 117 2.80 2.44 -6.94
C LYS A 117 2.70 2.49 -5.41
N ARG A 118 3.39 1.59 -4.70
CA ARG A 118 3.44 1.63 -3.24
C ARG A 118 4.24 2.83 -2.74
N GLU A 119 5.39 3.08 -3.33
CA GLU A 119 6.23 4.26 -3.01
C GLU A 119 5.48 5.57 -3.30
N GLU A 120 4.77 5.66 -4.44
CA GLU A 120 3.93 6.81 -4.78
C GLU A 120 2.80 7.01 -3.77
N TRP A 121 2.13 5.93 -3.36
CA TRP A 121 1.06 5.96 -2.37
C TRP A 121 1.57 6.41 -0.99
N GLU A 122 2.72 5.90 -0.57
CA GLU A 122 3.37 6.29 0.68
C GLU A 122 3.79 7.76 0.66
N ALA A 123 4.35 8.24 -0.46
CA ALA A 123 4.71 9.64 -0.65
C ALA A 123 3.47 10.56 -0.61
N GLN A 124 2.36 10.16 -1.24
CA GLN A 124 1.09 10.89 -1.16
C GLN A 124 0.57 10.93 0.28
N ARG A 125 0.57 9.79 0.98
CA ARG A 125 0.13 9.71 2.37
C ARG A 125 0.92 10.64 3.29
N LEU A 126 2.23 10.73 3.11
CA LEU A 126 3.09 11.64 3.89
C LEU A 126 2.78 13.11 3.59
N ARG A 127 2.51 13.46 2.33
CA ARG A 127 2.08 14.83 1.97
C ARG A 127 0.75 15.20 2.63
N ASP A 128 -0.21 14.29 2.63
CA ASP A 128 -1.51 14.51 3.29
C ASP A 128 -1.37 14.72 4.80
N ILE A 129 -0.49 13.96 5.46
CA ILE A 129 -0.20 14.12 6.89
C ILE A 129 0.43 15.49 7.14
N ALA A 130 1.45 15.87 6.37
CA ALA A 130 2.10 17.17 6.50
C ALA A 130 1.13 18.34 6.25
N GLU A 131 0.18 18.19 5.33
CA GLU A 131 -0.85 19.19 5.11
C GLU A 131 -1.81 19.31 6.30
N ARG A 132 -2.22 18.17 6.89
CA ARG A 132 -3.06 18.16 8.10
C ARG A 132 -2.35 18.81 9.28
N GLU A 133 -1.07 18.54 9.48
CA GLU A 133 -0.25 19.16 10.53
C GLU A 133 -0.21 20.69 10.37
N ARG A 134 -0.03 21.20 9.15
CA ARG A 134 -0.09 22.64 8.88
C ARG A 134 -1.45 23.25 9.22
N ARG A 135 -2.55 22.55 8.90
CA ARG A 135 -3.90 23.00 9.25
C ARG A 135 -4.10 23.04 10.76
N LEU A 136 -3.63 22.04 11.48
CA LEU A 136 -3.67 22.02 12.95
C LEU A 136 -2.90 23.21 13.53
N GLN A 137 -1.68 23.45 13.07
CA GLN A 137 -0.88 24.58 13.52
C GLN A 137 -1.55 25.93 13.23
N CYS A 138 -2.21 26.07 12.08
CA CYS A 138 -2.96 27.28 11.76
C CYS A 138 -4.17 27.49 12.70
N LEU A 139 -4.85 26.41 13.08
CA LEU A 139 -5.97 26.46 14.02
C LEU A 139 -5.49 26.80 15.44
N GLU A 140 -4.38 26.19 15.89
CA GLU A 140 -3.76 26.48 17.18
C GLU A 140 -3.39 27.97 17.30
N ASN A 141 -2.74 28.52 16.27
CA ASN A 141 -2.41 29.95 16.23
C ASN A 141 -3.67 30.83 16.29
N HIS A 142 -4.78 30.39 15.69
CA HIS A 142 -6.05 31.13 15.74
C HIS A 142 -6.69 31.08 17.13
N ILE A 143 -6.62 29.92 17.80
CA ILE A 143 -7.10 29.77 19.18
C ILE A 143 -6.30 30.70 20.10
N GLU A 144 -4.97 30.68 20.03
CA GLU A 144 -4.11 31.55 20.84
C GLU A 144 -4.44 33.04 20.62
N PHE A 145 -4.68 33.43 19.36
CA PHE A 145 -5.09 34.78 19.02
C PHE A 145 -6.44 35.17 19.63
N LEU A 146 -7.42 34.25 19.61
CA LEU A 146 -8.72 34.47 20.23
C LEU A 146 -8.61 34.56 21.75
N GLU A 147 -7.84 33.68 22.39
CA GLU A 147 -7.56 33.72 23.84
C GLU A 147 -6.96 35.07 24.25
N ARG A 148 -6.00 35.59 23.47
CA ARG A 148 -5.40 36.89 23.71
C ARG A 148 -6.41 38.04 23.61
N LYS A 149 -7.34 37.98 22.64
CA LYS A 149 -8.42 38.96 22.52
C LYS A 149 -9.41 38.88 23.68
N VAL A 150 -9.78 37.68 24.10
CA VAL A 150 -10.67 37.47 25.26
C VAL A 150 -10.02 38.04 26.52
N ASN A 151 -8.75 37.75 26.76
CA ASN A 151 -8.01 38.27 27.90
C ASN A 151 -7.91 39.80 27.87
N TYR A 152 -7.62 40.38 26.69
CA TYR A 152 -7.60 41.84 26.53
C TYR A 152 -8.95 42.48 26.91
N VAL A 153 -10.06 41.92 26.42
CA VAL A 153 -11.40 42.45 26.75
C VAL A 153 -11.71 42.27 28.24
N ALA A 154 -11.36 41.14 28.85
CA ALA A 154 -11.57 40.92 30.28
C ALA A 154 -10.83 41.95 31.14
N VAL A 155 -9.56 42.22 30.83
CA VAL A 155 -8.75 43.25 31.51
C VAL A 155 -9.35 44.65 31.31
N GLU A 156 -9.79 44.97 30.09
CA GLU A 156 -10.37 46.30 29.82
C GLU A 156 -11.73 46.47 30.52
N GLN A 157 -12.53 45.40 30.66
CA GLN A 157 -13.75 45.44 31.47
C GLN A 157 -13.46 45.69 32.95
N GLU A 158 -12.45 45.03 33.52
CA GLU A 158 -12.03 45.26 34.90
C GLU A 158 -11.52 46.70 35.10
N ARG A 159 -10.74 47.21 34.15
CA ARG A 159 -10.25 48.59 34.16
C ARG A 159 -11.40 49.60 34.14
N LEU A 160 -12.37 49.42 33.24
CA LEU A 160 -13.53 50.30 33.14
C LEU A 160 -14.41 50.23 34.39
N SER A 161 -14.62 49.03 34.95
CA SER A 161 -15.32 48.84 36.21
C SER A 161 -14.63 49.57 37.37
N ASN A 162 -13.31 49.44 37.49
CA ASN A 162 -12.51 50.14 38.50
C ASN A 162 -12.59 51.67 38.36
N ILE A 163 -12.57 52.19 37.13
CA ILE A 163 -12.74 53.63 36.85
C ILE A 163 -14.15 54.10 37.26
N MET A 164 -15.20 53.34 36.90
CA MET A 164 -16.58 53.64 37.29
C MET A 164 -16.74 53.67 38.81
N MET A 165 -16.19 52.67 39.52
CA MET A 165 -16.24 52.59 40.99
C MET A 165 -15.44 53.71 41.67
N ALA A 166 -14.33 54.15 41.08
CA ALA A 166 -13.56 55.28 41.58
C ALA A 166 -14.30 56.61 41.40
N ARG A 167 -15.02 56.78 40.28
CA ARG A 167 -15.87 57.94 40.02
C ARG A 167 -17.04 58.01 41.00
N ASP A 168 -17.76 56.91 41.20
CA ASP A 168 -18.88 56.84 42.15
C ASP A 168 -18.44 57.18 43.59
N ARG A 169 -17.25 56.69 44.00
CA ARG A 169 -16.65 57.07 45.29
C ARG A 169 -16.35 58.56 45.41
N ARG A 170 -15.88 59.21 44.34
CA ARG A 170 -15.66 60.66 44.32
C ARG A 170 -16.98 61.42 44.42
N ASP A 171 -17.98 61.02 43.63
CA ASP A 171 -19.31 61.66 43.63
C ASP A 171 -19.99 61.54 45.01
N GLN A 172 -19.88 60.39 45.69
CA GLN A 172 -20.36 60.21 47.06
C GLN A 172 -19.60 61.02 48.11
N ALA A 173 -18.27 61.16 47.96
CA ALA A 173 -17.46 61.97 48.87
C ALA A 173 -17.75 63.47 48.69
N GLU A 174 -17.94 63.94 47.45
CA GLU A 174 -18.34 65.31 47.13
C GLU A 174 -19.79 65.60 47.57
N GLY A 175 -20.70 64.61 47.50
CA GLY A 175 -22.04 64.70 48.08
C GLY A 175 -22.00 64.85 49.61
N ARG A 176 -21.31 63.93 50.31
CA ARG A 176 -21.13 63.99 51.76
C ARG A 176 -20.42 65.27 52.23
N GLY A 177 -19.41 65.73 51.50
CA GLY A 177 -18.69 66.96 51.81
C GLY A 177 -19.59 68.19 51.73
N ARG A 178 -20.47 68.26 50.72
CA ARG A 178 -21.46 69.34 50.60
C ARG A 178 -22.49 69.32 51.72
N ASP A 179 -23.02 68.14 52.07
CA ASP A 179 -23.99 67.98 53.16
C ASP A 179 -23.36 68.39 54.51
N LEU A 180 -22.15 67.92 54.81
CA LEU A 180 -21.40 68.29 56.03
C LEU A 180 -21.10 69.80 56.09
N THR A 181 -20.68 70.42 54.98
CA THR A 181 -20.45 71.87 54.96
C THR A 181 -21.75 72.67 55.10
N SER A 182 -22.88 72.13 54.65
CA SER A 182 -24.19 72.77 54.82
C SER A 182 -24.68 72.65 56.26
N GLU A 183 -24.51 71.49 56.91
CA GLU A 183 -24.81 71.31 58.34
C GLU A 183 -23.90 72.17 59.23
N GLU A 184 -22.58 72.16 59.02
CA GLU A 184 -21.66 73.02 59.80
C GLU A 184 -21.93 74.53 59.58
N SER A 185 -22.34 74.93 58.38
CA SER A 185 -22.72 76.32 58.09
C SER A 185 -24.02 76.70 58.81
N LEU A 186 -24.98 75.78 58.90
CA LEU A 186 -26.22 75.97 59.66
C LEU A 186 -25.97 76.00 61.17
N GLU A 187 -25.12 75.13 61.70
CA GLU A 187 -24.75 75.14 63.12
C GLU A 187 -24.02 76.43 63.51
N ARG A 188 -23.07 76.92 62.69
CA ARG A 188 -22.40 78.21 62.93
C ARG A 188 -23.35 79.40 62.85
N LEU A 189 -24.37 79.36 61.98
CA LEU A 189 -25.42 80.38 61.93
C LEU A 189 -26.31 80.37 63.18
N ILE A 190 -26.64 79.18 63.70
CA ILE A 190 -27.44 79.04 64.92
C ILE A 190 -26.64 79.49 66.15
N GLU A 191 -25.38 79.07 66.29
CA GLU A 191 -24.49 79.50 67.38
C GLU A 191 -24.21 81.01 67.35
N GLY A 192 -24.01 81.59 66.17
CA GLY A 192 -23.86 83.04 66.01
C GLY A 192 -25.15 83.82 66.33
N SER A 193 -26.34 83.26 66.06
CA SER A 193 -27.61 83.89 66.42
C SER A 193 -27.90 83.83 67.93
N LEU A 194 -27.44 82.78 68.61
CA LEU A 194 -27.62 82.57 70.05
C LEU A 194 -26.62 83.40 70.88
N SER A 195 -25.41 83.69 70.38
CA SER A 195 -24.47 84.57 71.08
C SER A 195 -24.84 86.05 71.01
N THR A 196 -25.76 86.45 70.13
CA THR A 196 -26.16 87.85 69.92
C THR A 196 -27.43 88.26 70.70
N ARG A 197 -28.02 87.35 71.50
CA ARG A 197 -29.21 87.61 72.34
C ARG A 197 -28.98 87.50 73.86
N LEU A 198 -27.76 87.69 74.33
CA LEU A 198 -27.44 87.86 75.76
C LEU A 198 -26.75 89.22 76.02
N ALA A 199 -27.47 90.30 75.76
CA ALA A 199 -27.11 91.63 76.27
C ALA A 199 -28.38 92.52 76.35
N TRP A 200 -29.23 92.28 77.34
CA TRP A 200 -30.19 93.29 77.79
C TRP A 200 -29.60 94.05 78.98
N PRO A 201 -29.65 95.40 78.99
CA PRO A 201 -29.06 96.21 80.04
C PRO A 201 -29.93 96.29 81.30
N ARG A 202 -29.23 96.41 82.42
CA ARG A 202 -29.65 96.63 83.80
C ARG A 202 -30.29 98.03 84.02
N ARG A 203 -31.22 98.09 84.99
CA ARG A 203 -31.79 99.24 85.75
C ARG A 203 -33.04 99.89 85.10
N HIS A 204 -34.11 100.22 85.82
CA HIS A 204 -34.32 100.59 87.23
C HIS A 204 -35.61 99.96 87.78
#